data_AF-A0A8R1IKS8-F1
#
_entry.id   AF-A0A8R1IKS8-F1
#
_cell.length_a   1.000
_cell.length_b   1.000
_cell.length_c   1.000
_cell.angle_alpha   90.00
_cell.angle_beta   90.00
_cell.angle_gamma   90.00
#
_symmetry.space_group_name_H-M   'P 1'
#
loop_
_entity.id
_entity.type
_entity.pdbx_description
1 polymer ?
#
loop_
_entity_poly.entity_id
_entity_poly.type
_entity_poly.pdbx_seq_one_letter_code
_entity_poly.pdbx_strand_id
1 'polypeptide(L)'
;MTDTTSATLSLKMTDKWKTSIVKTTETCSVTISSATCCYACEKRAVIEVKCTTKAQNTTANVVCGEETFAVECSPKGSITQLKFFGQYAKFRRHCSVDCGGKSKQFFEVTGILKYSGSVWTSMWHILNGNSTVYNEINVPDLGHLAESYFTFMKTTITVIIIVGVIFLLTYSIITQTGVTILRSIGKIFAWMLWQPIRGLNRI
;
A
#
# COMPACT_ATOMS: atom_id res chain seq x y z
N MET A 1 -7.04 -15.49 -16.59
CA MET A 1 -7.51 -16.86 -16.34
C MET A 1 -6.77 -17.36 -15.12
N THR A 2 -7.43 -17.39 -13.95
CA THR A 2 -6.88 -17.96 -12.72
C THR A 2 -7.27 -19.43 -12.67
N ASP A 3 -6.31 -20.33 -12.89
CA ASP A 3 -6.50 -21.74 -12.58
C ASP A 3 -6.63 -21.88 -11.06
N THR A 4 -7.87 -21.93 -10.60
CA THR A 4 -8.19 -22.28 -9.21
C THR A 4 -8.14 -23.80 -9.10
N THR A 5 -6.97 -24.33 -8.77
CA THR A 5 -6.81 -25.75 -8.48
C THR A 5 -7.38 -26.05 -7.10
N SER A 6 -8.62 -26.53 -7.05
CA SER A 6 -9.23 -27.04 -5.82
C SER A 6 -8.80 -28.48 -5.57
N ALA A 7 -8.05 -28.71 -4.49
CA ALA A 7 -7.70 -30.06 -4.05
C ALA A 7 -8.61 -30.50 -2.90
N THR A 8 -9.32 -31.62 -3.07
CA THR A 8 -10.21 -32.18 -2.04
C THR A 8 -9.53 -33.36 -1.34
N LEU A 9 -9.19 -33.20 -0.06
CA LEU A 9 -8.62 -34.29 0.75
C LEU A 9 -9.76 -35.10 1.39
N SER A 10 -9.88 -36.38 1.03
CA SER A 10 -10.83 -37.32 1.64
C SER A 10 -10.09 -38.27 2.59
N LEU A 11 -10.33 -38.14 3.89
CA LEU A 11 -9.77 -39.02 4.92
C LEU A 11 -10.81 -40.08 5.30
N LYS A 12 -10.50 -41.35 5.06
CA LYS A 12 -11.32 -42.48 5.51
C LYS A 12 -10.62 -43.18 6.67
N MET A 13 -11.18 -43.09 7.87
CA MET A 13 -10.70 -43.83 9.04
C MET A 13 -11.43 -45.18 9.10
N THR A 14 -10.68 -46.28 8.98
CA THR A 14 -11.23 -47.65 8.88
C THR A 14 -11.43 -48.36 10.21
N ASP A 15 -10.83 -47.86 11.30
CA ASP A 15 -10.87 -48.51 12.63
C ASP A 15 -11.68 -47.74 13.67
N LYS A 16 -12.12 -48.46 14.72
CA LYS A 16 -12.84 -47.88 15.88
C LYS A 16 -11.90 -46.99 16.69
N TRP A 17 -11.90 -45.71 16.36
CA TRP A 17 -11.13 -44.67 17.02
C TRP A 17 -11.68 -44.37 18.43
N LYS A 18 -10.93 -44.73 19.46
CA LYS A 18 -11.21 -44.34 20.86
C LYS A 18 -10.40 -43.09 21.21
N THR A 19 -11.04 -41.92 21.19
CA THR A 19 -10.45 -40.68 21.74
C THR A 19 -10.66 -40.58 23.23
N SER A 20 -9.62 -40.22 23.98
CA SER A 20 -9.77 -39.63 25.30
C SER A 20 -9.28 -38.19 25.24
N ILE A 21 -10.12 -37.24 25.65
CA ILE A 21 -9.73 -35.82 25.75
C ILE A 21 -9.07 -35.65 27.11
N VAL A 22 -7.74 -35.62 27.13
CA VAL A 22 -6.99 -35.32 28.35
C VAL A 22 -6.94 -33.80 28.50
N LYS A 23 -7.71 -33.26 29.46
CA LYS A 23 -7.63 -31.85 29.84
C LYS A 23 -6.63 -31.68 30.96
N THR A 24 -5.57 -30.93 30.69
CA THR A 24 -4.60 -30.52 31.70
C THR A 24 -5.22 -29.48 32.65
N THR A 25 -4.79 -29.50 33.91
CA THR A 25 -5.23 -28.60 34.98
C THR A 25 -4.33 -27.37 35.17
N GLU A 26 -3.35 -27.19 34.29
CA GLU A 26 -2.32 -26.14 34.31
C GLU A 26 -2.83 -24.80 33.78
N THR A 27 -2.11 -23.74 34.14
CA THR A 27 -2.26 -22.40 33.57
C THR A 27 -1.10 -22.17 32.61
N CYS A 28 -1.40 -21.70 31.41
CA CYS A 28 -0.37 -21.34 30.43
C CYS A 28 -0.23 -19.85 30.28
N SER A 29 1.02 -19.43 30.12
CA SER A 29 1.37 -18.07 29.78
C SER A 29 2.18 -18.04 28.50
N VAL A 30 1.92 -17.04 27.68
CA VAL A 30 2.54 -16.92 26.37
C VAL A 30 3.22 -15.57 26.25
N THR A 31 4.44 -15.59 25.71
CA THR A 31 5.17 -14.41 25.25
C THR A 31 5.41 -14.57 23.75
N ILE A 32 5.20 -13.51 22.99
CA ILE A 32 5.32 -13.54 21.53
C ILE A 32 6.39 -12.57 21.03
N SER A 33 6.97 -12.88 19.88
CA SER A 33 7.72 -11.92 19.07
C SER A 33 6.83 -11.18 18.08
N SER A 34 7.36 -10.12 17.46
CA SER A 34 6.67 -9.40 16.40
C SER A 34 6.59 -10.24 15.12
N ALA A 35 5.52 -10.04 14.35
CA ALA A 35 5.35 -10.72 13.07
C ALA A 35 6.35 -10.21 12.02
N THR A 36 7.05 -11.15 11.39
CA THR A 36 8.07 -10.88 10.36
C THR A 36 7.79 -11.66 9.08
N CYS A 37 8.62 -11.46 8.05
CA CYS A 37 8.49 -11.98 6.68
C CYS A 37 7.63 -11.09 5.77
N CYS A 38 6.70 -11.67 4.99
CA CYS A 38 5.98 -10.98 3.94
C CYS A 38 4.46 -11.09 4.03
N TYR A 39 3.78 -10.10 3.45
CA TYR A 39 2.35 -10.15 3.19
C TYR A 39 2.07 -10.53 1.73
N ALA A 40 0.89 -11.11 1.48
CA ALA A 40 0.44 -11.61 0.18
C ALA A 40 1.45 -12.56 -0.50
N CYS A 41 2.05 -13.47 0.29
CA CYS A 41 3.11 -14.36 -0.18
C CYS A 41 2.96 -15.79 0.37
N GLU A 42 3.52 -16.75 -0.36
CA GLU A 42 3.51 -18.17 0.02
C GLU A 42 4.35 -18.45 1.29
N LYS A 43 5.40 -17.65 1.53
CA LYS A 43 6.28 -17.81 2.70
C LYS A 43 5.59 -17.51 4.03
N ARG A 44 4.43 -16.81 4.01
CA ARG A 44 3.59 -16.45 5.16
C ARG A 44 4.31 -15.59 6.22
N ALA A 45 3.54 -14.90 7.05
CA ALA A 45 4.07 -14.19 8.21
C ALA A 45 4.47 -15.19 9.30
N VAL A 46 5.62 -15.00 9.92
CA VAL A 46 6.12 -15.90 10.97
C VAL A 46 6.23 -15.16 12.29
N ILE A 47 5.78 -15.80 13.36
CA ILE A 47 6.00 -15.37 14.74
C ILE A 47 6.59 -16.50 15.56
N GLU A 48 7.33 -16.13 16.60
CA GLU A 48 7.79 -17.05 17.62
C GLU A 48 6.95 -16.87 18.87
N VAL A 49 6.42 -17.99 19.35
CA VAL A 49 5.58 -18.07 20.52
C VAL A 49 6.32 -18.87 21.57
N LYS A 50 6.64 -18.23 22.70
CA LYS A 50 7.18 -18.91 23.87
C LYS A 50 6.05 -19.21 24.84
N CYS A 51 5.72 -20.48 25.02
CA CYS A 51 4.69 -20.93 25.94
C CYS A 51 5.29 -21.55 27.21
N THR A 52 4.83 -21.08 28.37
CA THR A 52 5.25 -21.53 29.70
C THR A 52 4.07 -22.10 30.50
N THR A 53 4.35 -23.14 31.29
CA THR A 53 3.40 -23.74 32.26
C THR A 53 3.97 -23.70 33.68
N LYS A 54 3.18 -24.05 34.70
CA LYS A 54 3.65 -23.99 36.09
C LYS A 54 4.42 -25.23 36.50
N ALA A 55 3.89 -26.43 36.24
CA ALA A 55 4.46 -27.67 36.78
C ALA A 55 4.73 -28.75 35.72
N GLN A 56 3.86 -28.90 34.72
CA GLN A 56 3.95 -30.00 33.76
C GLN A 56 3.96 -29.53 32.31
N ASN A 57 4.56 -30.33 31.44
CA ASN A 57 4.48 -30.11 30.01
C ASN A 57 3.05 -30.41 29.53
N THR A 58 2.53 -29.57 28.65
CA THR A 58 1.19 -29.75 28.07
C THR A 58 1.12 -29.13 26.67
N THR A 59 0.02 -29.38 25.98
CA THR A 59 -0.26 -28.78 24.66
C THR A 59 -1.35 -27.74 24.83
N ALA A 60 -1.07 -26.50 24.41
CA ALA A 60 -2.03 -25.42 24.39
C ALA A 60 -2.64 -25.26 23.00
N ASN A 61 -3.90 -24.81 22.98
CA ASN A 61 -4.53 -24.34 21.77
C ASN A 61 -4.45 -22.82 21.72
N VAL A 62 -3.78 -22.31 20.69
CA VAL A 62 -3.75 -20.89 20.34
C VAL A 62 -4.80 -20.65 19.27
N VAL A 63 -5.80 -19.82 19.58
CA VAL A 63 -6.90 -19.49 18.68
C VAL A 63 -6.79 -18.02 18.28
N CYS A 64 -6.65 -17.75 16.99
CA CYS A 64 -6.50 -16.42 16.41
C CYS A 64 -7.57 -16.19 15.33
N GLY A 65 -8.79 -15.84 15.73
CA GLY A 65 -9.93 -15.77 14.81
C GLY A 65 -10.36 -17.16 14.33
N GLU A 66 -10.22 -17.44 13.04
CA GLU A 66 -10.55 -18.74 12.43
C GLU A 66 -9.39 -19.75 12.46
N GLU A 67 -8.16 -19.28 12.66
CA GLU A 67 -6.97 -20.14 12.68
C GLU A 67 -6.73 -20.66 14.12
N THR A 68 -6.50 -21.97 14.24
CA THR A 68 -6.16 -22.63 15.51
C THR A 68 -4.86 -23.40 15.38
N PHE A 69 -3.96 -23.21 16.35
CA PHE A 69 -2.64 -23.83 16.39
C PHE A 69 -2.46 -24.59 17.70
N ALA A 70 -1.88 -25.79 17.62
CA ALA A 70 -1.41 -26.52 18.79
C ALA A 70 0.05 -26.13 19.08
N VAL A 71 0.34 -25.65 20.28
CA VAL A 71 1.69 -25.29 20.72
C VAL A 71 2.07 -26.09 21.95
N GLU A 72 3.32 -26.51 22.03
CA GLU A 72 3.85 -27.16 23.22
C GLU A 72 4.21 -26.13 24.28
N CYS A 73 3.92 -26.44 25.54
CA CYS A 73 4.22 -25.60 26.68
C CYS A 73 4.97 -26.42 27.72
N SER A 74 5.98 -25.82 28.34
CA SER A 74 6.78 -26.46 29.37
C SER A 74 7.09 -25.48 30.52
N PRO A 75 7.46 -25.96 31.72
CA PRO A 75 7.85 -25.09 32.81
C PRO A 75 9.08 -24.23 32.50
N LYS A 76 9.97 -24.72 31.63
CA LYS A 76 11.16 -23.98 31.15
C LYS A 76 10.83 -22.98 30.04
N GLY A 77 9.65 -23.09 29.44
CA GLY A 77 9.23 -22.38 28.25
C GLY A 77 9.67 -23.10 26.97
N SER A 78 8.70 -23.45 26.12
CA SER A 78 8.95 -24.00 24.79
C SER A 78 8.69 -22.94 23.72
N ILE A 79 9.49 -22.92 22.66
CA ILE A 79 9.36 -21.96 21.55
C ILE A 79 8.76 -22.69 20.36
N THR A 80 7.67 -22.15 19.81
CA THR A 80 7.00 -22.67 18.61
C THR A 80 6.84 -21.56 17.59
N GLN A 81 7.11 -21.87 16.32
CA GLN A 81 6.91 -20.93 15.22
C GLN A 81 5.50 -21.08 14.64
N LEU A 82 4.71 -20.01 14.68
CA LEU A 82 3.40 -19.96 14.06
C LEU A 82 3.46 -19.20 12.75
N LYS A 83 2.77 -19.72 11.73
CA LYS A 83 2.72 -19.15 10.39
C LYS A 83 1.32 -18.66 10.08
N PHE A 84 1.21 -17.38 9.73
CA PHE A 84 -0.05 -16.70 9.44
C PHE A 84 -0.09 -16.20 8.01
N PHE A 85 -1.25 -16.26 7.37
CA PHE A 85 -1.43 -15.56 6.12
C PHE A 85 -1.83 -14.10 6.38
N GLY A 86 -0.93 -13.17 6.00
CA GLY A 86 -1.20 -11.73 6.06
C GLY A 86 -1.48 -11.18 4.66
N GLN A 87 -2.60 -10.51 4.46
CA GLN A 87 -2.93 -9.85 3.18
C GLN A 87 -2.36 -8.42 3.07
N TYR A 88 -2.02 -7.80 4.20
CA TYR A 88 -1.62 -6.40 4.29
C TYR A 88 -0.30 -6.23 5.04
N ALA A 89 0.38 -5.11 4.80
CA ALA A 89 1.66 -4.78 5.45
C ALA A 89 1.54 -4.61 6.96
N LYS A 90 0.49 -3.93 7.44
CA LYS A 90 0.19 -3.83 8.87
C LYS A 90 -0.49 -5.12 9.32
N PHE A 91 0.22 -5.95 10.07
CA PHE A 91 -0.30 -7.21 10.57
C PHE A 91 -0.70 -7.05 12.04
N ARG A 92 -1.97 -7.29 12.34
CA ARG A 92 -2.54 -7.25 13.68
C ARG A 92 -3.54 -8.39 13.84
N ARG A 93 -3.35 -9.25 14.85
CA ARG A 93 -4.24 -10.37 15.16
C ARG A 93 -4.46 -10.48 16.66
N HIS A 94 -5.72 -10.64 17.07
CA HIS A 94 -6.08 -10.95 18.43
C HIS A 94 -6.13 -12.47 18.59
N CYS A 95 -5.41 -12.98 19.59
CA CYS A 95 -5.28 -14.39 19.86
C CYS A 95 -5.62 -14.70 21.31
N SER A 96 -5.97 -15.95 21.56
CA SER A 96 -6.15 -16.49 22.91
C SER A 96 -5.42 -17.82 23.03
N VAL A 97 -4.84 -18.10 24.19
CA VAL A 97 -4.24 -19.39 24.50
C VAL A 97 -5.03 -20.08 25.61
N ASP A 98 -5.26 -21.39 25.45
CA ASP A 98 -5.95 -22.25 26.40
C ASP A 98 -5.24 -23.61 26.57
N CYS A 99 -5.02 -24.03 27.82
CA CYS A 99 -4.34 -25.27 28.21
C CYS A 99 -5.24 -26.26 28.94
N GLY A 100 -6.50 -26.35 28.53
CA GLY A 100 -7.44 -27.33 29.10
C GLY A 100 -8.65 -26.72 29.81
N GLY A 101 -8.94 -25.43 29.58
CA GLY A 101 -10.21 -24.77 29.90
C GLY A 101 -10.27 -24.04 31.23
N LYS A 102 -9.18 -23.99 32.01
CA LYS A 102 -9.15 -23.26 33.29
C LYS A 102 -8.92 -21.76 33.13
N SER A 103 -8.15 -21.35 32.14
CA SER A 103 -7.79 -19.95 31.94
C SER A 103 -7.47 -19.69 30.47
N LYS A 104 -8.19 -18.74 29.88
CA LYS A 104 -7.86 -18.18 28.57
C LYS A 104 -7.08 -16.90 28.77
N GLN A 105 -5.85 -16.86 28.28
CA GLN A 105 -5.08 -15.62 28.22
C GLN A 105 -5.19 -15.03 26.82
N PHE A 106 -5.58 -13.77 26.73
CA PHE A 106 -5.63 -13.03 25.48
C PHE A 106 -4.30 -12.30 25.25
N PHE A 107 -3.86 -12.28 24.00
CA PHE A 107 -2.68 -11.54 23.57
C PHE A 107 -2.86 -11.06 22.14
N GLU A 108 -2.05 -10.08 21.75
CA GLU A 108 -2.15 -9.48 20.44
C GLU A 108 -0.84 -9.63 19.69
N VAL A 109 -0.92 -10.16 18.48
CA VAL A 109 0.21 -10.29 17.55
C VAL A 109 0.24 -9.09 16.63
N THR A 110 1.34 -8.34 16.68
CA THR A 110 1.55 -7.17 15.83
C THR A 110 2.86 -7.28 15.04
N GLY A 111 2.89 -6.74 13.83
CA GLY A 111 4.11 -6.60 13.04
C GLY A 111 3.91 -5.81 11.75
N ILE A 112 5.03 -5.42 11.14
CA ILE A 112 5.05 -4.77 9.83
C ILE A 112 5.70 -5.74 8.85
N LEU A 113 4.88 -6.32 7.98
CA LEU A 113 5.30 -7.30 6.99
C LEU A 113 5.83 -6.60 5.74
N LYS A 114 6.86 -7.20 5.13
CA LYS A 114 7.43 -6.68 3.88
C LYS A 114 6.59 -7.10 2.68
N TYR A 115 6.50 -6.24 1.67
CA TYR A 115 5.89 -6.63 0.41
C TYR A 115 6.78 -7.65 -0.29
N SER A 116 6.21 -8.80 -0.67
CA SER A 116 6.88 -9.79 -1.52
C SER A 116 6.22 -9.92 -2.89
N GLY A 117 5.20 -9.09 -3.19
CA GLY A 117 4.59 -9.11 -4.50
C GLY A 117 5.66 -8.83 -5.55
N SER A 118 5.63 -9.68 -6.56
CA SER A 118 6.74 -9.90 -7.47
C SER A 118 6.88 -8.74 -8.45
N VAL A 119 7.69 -7.74 -8.10
CA VAL A 119 8.14 -6.71 -9.03
C VAL A 119 8.69 -7.34 -10.32
N TRP A 120 9.34 -8.50 -10.20
CA TRP A 120 9.86 -9.27 -11.33
C TRP A 120 8.77 -9.81 -12.27
N THR A 121 7.70 -10.41 -11.74
CA THR A 121 6.62 -10.98 -12.57
C THR A 121 5.78 -9.87 -13.19
N SER A 122 5.57 -8.75 -12.48
CA SER A 122 4.93 -7.55 -13.04
C SER A 122 5.75 -6.96 -14.19
N MET A 123 7.09 -6.90 -14.07
CA MET A 123 7.98 -6.47 -15.15
C MET A 123 7.93 -7.44 -16.36
N TRP A 124 7.95 -8.75 -16.11
CA TRP A 124 7.86 -9.78 -17.16
C TRP A 124 6.52 -9.75 -17.92
N HIS A 125 5.40 -9.50 -17.22
CA HIS A 125 4.09 -9.40 -17.87
C HIS A 125 3.90 -8.11 -18.68
N ILE A 126 4.54 -7.00 -18.28
CA ILE A 126 4.57 -5.76 -19.07
C ILE A 126 5.41 -5.93 -20.33
N LEU A 127 6.56 -6.60 -20.24
CA LEU A 127 7.42 -6.91 -21.41
C LEU A 127 6.72 -7.83 -22.43
N ASN A 128 5.82 -8.70 -21.98
CA ASN A 128 5.05 -9.61 -22.84
C ASN A 128 3.73 -9.02 -23.37
N GLY A 129 3.44 -7.72 -23.15
CA GLY A 129 2.34 -7.01 -23.80
C GLY A 129 0.92 -7.47 -23.43
N ASN A 130 0.73 -8.16 -22.31
CA ASN A 130 -0.59 -8.62 -21.88
C ASN A 130 -1.26 -7.57 -20.99
N SER A 131 -2.26 -6.85 -21.52
CA SER A 131 -2.87 -5.64 -20.96
C SER A 131 -3.91 -5.88 -19.86
N THR A 132 -4.03 -7.10 -19.28
CA THR A 132 -5.01 -7.39 -18.23
C THR A 132 -4.50 -7.19 -16.80
N VAL A 133 -3.48 -6.35 -16.60
CA VAL A 133 -2.82 -6.09 -15.31
C VAL A 133 -3.56 -5.01 -14.53
N TYR A 134 -4.75 -5.32 -14.02
CA TYR A 134 -5.45 -4.44 -13.08
C TYR A 134 -5.79 -5.05 -11.72
N ASN A 135 -5.58 -6.36 -11.50
CA ASN A 135 -6.07 -7.01 -10.28
C ASN A 135 -5.02 -7.53 -9.28
N GLU A 136 -3.72 -7.36 -9.52
CA GLU A 136 -2.69 -7.92 -8.61
C GLU A 136 -1.62 -6.90 -8.16
N ILE A 137 -1.85 -5.62 -8.44
CA ILE A 137 -1.05 -4.56 -7.85
C ILE A 137 -1.76 -4.12 -6.56
N ASN A 138 -1.56 -4.89 -5.47
CA ASN A 138 -1.78 -4.37 -4.13
C ASN A 138 -0.59 -3.44 -3.81
N VAL A 139 -0.60 -2.26 -4.43
CA VAL A 139 0.36 -1.20 -4.12
C VAL A 139 0.25 -0.89 -2.64
N PRO A 140 1.39 -0.83 -1.92
CA PRO A 140 1.39 -0.64 -0.47
C PRO A 140 0.68 0.66 -0.12
N ASP A 141 -0.46 0.57 0.58
CA ASP A 141 -1.26 1.65 1.20
C ASP A 141 -0.78 3.06 0.82
N LEU A 142 -1.01 3.41 -0.46
CA LEU A 142 -0.59 4.69 -1.03
C LEU A 142 -1.59 5.79 -0.70
N GLY A 143 -2.64 5.54 0.08
CA GLY A 143 -3.67 6.54 0.38
C GLY A 143 -3.07 7.85 0.89
N HIS A 144 -2.12 7.76 1.83
CA HIS A 144 -1.48 8.94 2.42
C HIS A 144 -0.40 9.58 1.54
N LEU A 145 0.25 8.81 0.66
CA LEU A 145 1.28 9.32 -0.26
C LEU A 145 0.66 9.92 -1.53
N ALA A 146 -0.44 9.34 -1.99
CA ALA A 146 -1.20 9.78 -3.15
C ALA A 146 -1.87 11.12 -2.87
N GLU A 147 -2.46 11.32 -1.69
CA GLU A 147 -3.08 12.61 -1.34
C GLU A 147 -2.07 13.76 -1.34
N SER A 148 -0.88 13.54 -0.76
CA SER A 148 0.22 14.51 -0.79
C SER A 148 0.71 14.77 -2.21
N TYR A 149 0.86 13.71 -3.03
CA TYR A 149 1.30 13.81 -4.41
C TYR A 149 0.27 14.52 -5.32
N PHE A 150 -1.01 14.20 -5.20
CA PHE A 150 -2.08 14.84 -5.97
C PHE A 150 -2.26 16.30 -5.57
N THR A 151 -2.08 16.63 -4.29
CA THR A 151 -2.09 18.01 -3.81
C THR A 151 -0.91 18.79 -4.39
N PHE A 152 0.29 18.21 -4.39
CA PHE A 152 1.48 18.80 -5.01
C PHE A 152 1.29 19.01 -6.53
N MET A 153 0.79 18.00 -7.25
CA MET A 153 0.53 18.12 -8.70
C MET A 153 -0.49 19.21 -9.00
N LYS A 154 -1.56 19.32 -8.21
CA LYS A 154 -2.58 20.37 -8.36
C LYS A 154 -2.00 21.76 -8.18
N THR A 155 -1.17 21.97 -7.15
CA THR A 155 -0.54 23.28 -6.92
C THR A 155 0.46 23.63 -8.02
N THR A 156 1.28 22.68 -8.48
CA THR A 156 2.23 22.91 -9.58
C THR A 156 1.53 23.31 -10.88
N ILE A 157 0.48 22.59 -11.29
CA ILE A 157 -0.26 22.91 -12.52
C ILE A 157 -0.92 24.28 -12.41
N THR A 158 -1.49 24.61 -11.25
CA THR A 158 -2.12 25.92 -11.00
C THR A 158 -1.12 27.06 -11.18
N VAL A 159 0.09 26.92 -10.63
CA VAL A 159 1.17 27.91 -10.78
C VAL A 159 1.59 28.07 -12.24
N ILE A 160 1.75 26.96 -12.98
CA ILE A 160 2.11 27.00 -14.41
C ILE A 160 1.07 27.77 -15.22
N ILE A 161 -0.22 27.55 -14.96
CA ILE A 161 -1.31 28.26 -15.64
C ILE A 161 -1.27 29.76 -15.31
N ILE A 162 -1.11 30.13 -14.04
CA ILE A 162 -1.07 31.54 -13.62
C ILE A 162 0.11 32.26 -14.28
N VAL A 163 1.30 31.66 -14.27
CA VAL A 163 2.49 32.23 -14.91
C VAL A 163 2.28 32.37 -16.42
N GLY A 164 1.69 31.36 -17.07
CA GLY A 164 1.35 31.42 -18.49
C GLY A 164 0.38 32.56 -18.84
N VAL A 165 -0.66 32.76 -18.03
CA VAL A 165 -1.62 33.86 -18.23
C VAL A 165 -0.94 35.22 -18.06
N ILE A 166 -0.12 35.39 -17.02
CA ILE A 166 0.63 36.64 -16.80
C ILE A 166 1.55 36.94 -17.98
N PHE A 167 2.25 35.93 -18.49
CA PHE A 167 3.13 36.07 -19.65
C PHE A 167 2.36 36.49 -20.91
N LEU A 168 1.20 35.88 -21.17
CA LEU A 168 0.35 36.24 -22.33
C LEU A 168 -0.23 37.65 -22.22
N LEU A 169 -0.67 38.05 -21.01
CA LEU A 169 -1.20 39.40 -20.78
C LEU A 169 -0.13 40.47 -20.95
N THR A 170 1.06 40.25 -20.39
CA THR A 170 2.18 41.20 -20.54
C THR A 170 2.62 41.32 -21.99
N TYR A 171 2.75 40.21 -22.72
CA TYR A 171 3.05 40.21 -24.16
C TYR A 171 2.00 40.97 -24.98
N SER A 172 0.72 40.77 -24.69
CA SER A 172 -0.38 41.43 -25.41
C SER A 172 -0.42 42.94 -25.17
N ILE A 173 -0.17 43.40 -23.94
CA ILE A 173 -0.14 44.83 -23.60
C ILE A 173 1.04 45.53 -24.28
N ILE A 174 2.23 44.90 -24.25
CA ILE A 174 3.45 45.46 -24.86
C ILE A 174 3.28 45.59 -26.38
N THR A 175 2.76 44.54 -27.04
CA THR A 175 2.55 44.55 -28.49
C THR A 175 1.49 45.57 -28.93
N GLN A 176 0.37 45.67 -28.23
CA GLN A 176 -0.66 46.68 -28.54
C GLN A 176 -0.15 48.11 -28.36
N THR A 177 0.60 48.36 -27.29
CA THR A 177 1.20 49.69 -27.02
C THR A 177 2.25 50.03 -28.08
N GLY A 178 3.14 49.10 -28.42
CA GLY A 178 4.16 49.29 -29.45
C GLY A 178 3.59 49.59 -30.83
N VAL A 179 2.56 48.84 -31.27
CA VAL A 179 1.89 49.07 -32.55
C VAL A 179 1.19 50.43 -32.60
N THR A 180 0.61 50.89 -31.48
CA THR A 180 -0.07 52.18 -31.39
C THR A 180 0.92 53.35 -31.52
N ILE A 181 2.09 53.25 -30.89
CA ILE A 181 3.16 54.23 -30.99
C ILE A 181 3.72 54.27 -32.43
N LEU A 182 4.03 53.12 -33.02
CA LEU A 182 4.50 53.01 -34.41
C LEU A 182 3.51 53.60 -35.41
N ARG A 183 2.20 53.33 -35.26
CA ARG A 183 1.16 53.94 -36.11
C ARG A 183 1.10 55.46 -35.95
N SER A 184 1.27 55.97 -34.74
CA SER A 184 1.26 57.42 -34.47
C SER A 184 2.47 58.10 -35.10
N ILE A 185 3.66 57.52 -34.99
CA ILE A 185 4.88 58.01 -35.65
C ILE A 185 4.73 57.96 -37.17
N GLY A 186 4.22 56.86 -37.73
CA GLY A 186 3.97 56.73 -39.17
C GLY A 186 3.00 57.80 -39.71
N LYS A 187 1.94 58.14 -38.97
CA LYS A 187 1.03 59.24 -39.32
C LYS A 187 1.72 60.60 -39.30
N ILE A 188 2.60 60.85 -38.33
CA ILE A 188 3.36 62.10 -38.24
C ILE A 188 4.35 62.22 -39.41
N PHE A 189 5.08 61.15 -39.74
CA PHE A 189 5.98 61.12 -40.89
C PHE A 189 5.23 61.31 -42.21
N ALA A 190 4.10 60.61 -42.40
CA ALA A 190 3.27 60.79 -43.60
C ALA A 190 2.73 62.23 -43.69
N TRP A 191 2.32 62.83 -42.56
CA TRP A 191 1.88 64.23 -42.52
C TRP A 191 3.01 65.19 -42.91
N MET A 192 4.22 65.03 -42.36
CA MET A 192 5.38 65.85 -42.74
C MET A 192 5.75 65.71 -44.22
N LEU A 193 5.74 64.50 -44.78
CA LEU A 193 6.03 64.26 -46.19
C LEU A 193 4.93 64.79 -47.13
N TRP A 194 3.69 64.93 -46.65
CA TRP A 194 2.58 65.50 -47.44
C TRP A 194 2.59 67.04 -47.46
N GLN A 195 3.22 67.71 -46.48
CA GLN A 195 3.34 69.17 -46.44
C GLN A 195 3.97 69.77 -47.72
N PRO A 196 5.12 69.27 -48.24
CA PRO A 196 5.74 69.84 -49.44
C PRO A 196 4.94 69.59 -50.73
N ILE A 197 4.16 68.50 -50.81
CA ILE A 197 3.36 68.17 -52.00
C ILE A 197 2.14 69.11 -52.12
N ARG A 198 1.58 69.59 -51.00
CA ARG A 198 0.50 70.59 -51.00
C ARG A 198 0.98 72.00 -51.35
N GLY A 199 2.26 72.31 -51.19
CA GLY A 199 2.85 73.59 -51.57
C GLY A 199 3.06 73.76 -53.07
N LEU A 200 3.26 72.66 -53.81
CA LEU A 200 3.54 72.69 -55.25
C LEU A 200 2.28 72.75 -56.13
N ASN A 201 1.09 72.46 -55.57
CA ASN A 201 -0.20 72.55 -56.27
C ASN A 201 -0.89 73.93 -56.08
N ARG A 202 -0.15 74.91 -55.56
CA ARG A 202 -0.61 76.27 -55.25
C ARG A 202 0.38 77.35 -55.70
N ILE A 203 1.11 77.07 -56.80
CA ILE A 203 1.81 78.03 -57.65
C ILE A 203 1.32 77.77 -59.08
#